data_AF-A0A5D0HFC9-F1
#
_entry.id   AF-A0A5D0HFC9-F1
#
_cell.length_a   1.000
_cell.length_b   1.000
_cell.length_c   1.000
_cell.angle_alpha   90.00
_cell.angle_beta   90.00
_cell.angle_gamma   90.00
#
_symmetry.space_group_name_H-M   'P 1'
#
loop_
_entity.id
_entity.type
_entity.pdbx_description
1 polymer ?
#
loop_
_entity_poly.entity_id
_entity_poly.type
_entity_poly.pdbx_seq_one_letter_code
_entity_poly.pdbx_strand_id
1 'polypeptide(L)'
;MKNVTHIVEKLNDLLILSEEVENTYVKVSEKLKFTDNIAYSKKIGAERGKFVQFLKKELDKIDKGGETTLALKRRNHLIRTNYKKYFKIGNDLDFLEKVYEMEVLSVNKYDDLLSQINLPLTLCRMLLKQRDSIQARLHVIERGEPIMASSY
;
A
#
# COMPACT_ATOMS: atom_id res chain seq x y z
N MET A 1 -24.98 -1.80 10.53
CA MET A 1 -24.44 -0.46 10.21
C MET A 1 -23.01 -0.26 10.72
N LYS A 2 -22.68 -0.51 12.00
CA LYS A 2 -21.31 -0.36 12.55
C LYS A 2 -20.20 -1.10 11.76
N ASN A 3 -20.46 -2.32 11.28
CA ASN A 3 -19.46 -3.12 10.55
C ASN A 3 -19.07 -2.49 9.20
N VAL A 4 -20.02 -1.88 8.49
CA VAL A 4 -19.74 -1.25 7.19
C VAL A 4 -18.86 -0.02 7.39
N THR A 5 -19.13 0.80 8.41
CA THR A 5 -18.30 1.96 8.76
C THR A 5 -16.85 1.55 9.05
N HIS A 6 -16.64 0.47 9.80
CA HIS A 6 -15.30 0.00 10.13
C HIS A 6 -14.54 -0.56 8.91
N ILE A 7 -15.23 -1.27 8.01
CA ILE A 7 -14.66 -1.72 6.74
C ILE A 7 -14.25 -0.52 5.88
N VAL A 8 -15.13 0.49 5.75
CA VAL A 8 -14.85 1.74 5.02
C VAL A 8 -13.62 2.45 5.57
N GLU A 9 -13.50 2.54 6.89
CA GLU A 9 -12.35 3.14 7.56
C GLU A 9 -11.03 2.40 7.26
N LYS A 10 -11.00 1.09 7.45
CA LYS A 10 -9.79 0.29 7.15
C LYS A 10 -9.44 0.28 5.67
N LEU A 11 -10.45 0.25 4.81
CA LEU A 11 -10.26 0.32 3.36
C LEU A 11 -9.69 1.69 2.95
N ASN A 12 -10.14 2.78 3.57
CA ASN A 12 -9.54 4.10 3.41
C ASN A 12 -8.08 4.13 3.89
N ASP A 13 -7.79 3.56 5.05
CA ASP A 13 -6.42 3.50 5.57
C ASP A 13 -5.48 2.76 4.60
N LEU A 14 -5.92 1.63 4.04
CA LEU A 14 -5.18 0.85 3.05
C LEU A 14 -5.05 1.58 1.70
N LEU A 15 -6.08 2.31 1.29
CA LEU A 15 -6.05 3.16 0.10
C LEU A 15 -5.00 4.26 0.24
N ILE A 16 -5.01 4.99 1.36
CA ILE A 16 -4.04 6.07 1.62
C ILE A 16 -2.63 5.50 1.73
N LEU A 17 -2.46 4.36 2.40
CA LEU A 17 -1.19 3.63 2.42
C LEU A 17 -0.69 3.36 1.00
N SER A 18 -1.54 2.77 0.15
CA SER A 18 -1.18 2.38 -1.20
C SER A 18 -0.83 3.58 -2.08
N GLU A 19 -1.57 4.69 -1.95
CA GLU A 19 -1.26 5.95 -2.64
C GLU A 19 0.06 6.57 -2.19
N GLU A 20 0.35 6.57 -0.89
CA GLU A 20 1.62 7.14 -0.40
C GLU A 20 2.82 6.26 -0.74
N VAL A 21 2.64 4.93 -0.79
CA VAL A 21 3.66 3.99 -1.29
C VAL A 21 3.92 4.23 -2.78
N GLU A 22 2.88 4.31 -3.61
CA GLU A 22 2.99 4.66 -5.03
C GLU A 22 3.74 5.98 -5.23
N ASN A 23 3.29 7.04 -4.56
CA ASN A 23 3.88 8.37 -4.66
C ASN A 23 5.36 8.38 -4.25
N THR A 24 5.72 7.60 -3.22
CA THR A 24 7.10 7.47 -2.76
C THR A 24 7.96 6.85 -3.84
N TYR A 25 7.52 5.73 -4.43
CA TYR A 25 8.28 5.03 -5.46
C TYR A 25 8.40 5.85 -6.75
N VAL A 26 7.36 6.56 -7.16
CA VAL A 26 7.43 7.48 -8.32
C VAL A 26 8.52 8.53 -8.07
N LYS A 27 8.46 9.23 -6.93
CA LYS A 27 9.41 10.30 -6.60
C LYS A 27 10.84 9.83 -6.41
N VAL A 28 11.04 8.67 -5.79
CA VAL A 28 12.38 8.16 -5.50
C VAL A 28 13.04 7.63 -6.78
N SER A 29 12.26 7.09 -7.72
CA SER A 29 12.78 6.60 -9.01
C SER A 29 13.44 7.69 -9.86
N GLU A 30 13.13 8.97 -9.60
CA GLU A 30 13.74 10.14 -10.26
C GLU A 30 15.05 10.59 -9.58
N LYS A 31 15.33 10.11 -8.36
CA LYS A 31 16.44 10.56 -7.51
C LYS A 31 17.52 9.52 -7.27
N LEU A 32 17.14 8.24 -7.36
CA LEU A 32 18.06 7.12 -7.19
C LEU A 32 19.10 7.09 -8.31
N LYS A 33 20.24 6.48 -8.01
CA LYS A 33 21.37 6.35 -8.93
C LYS A 33 21.54 4.91 -9.41
N PHE A 34 21.15 3.93 -8.60
CA PHE A 34 21.30 2.52 -8.98
C PHE A 34 20.15 2.10 -9.89
N THR A 35 20.50 1.55 -11.05
CA THR A 35 19.56 1.15 -12.10
C THR A 35 18.50 0.18 -11.59
N ASP A 36 18.89 -0.74 -10.71
CA ASP A 36 18.00 -1.76 -10.15
C ASP A 36 16.98 -1.14 -9.19
N ASN A 37 17.40 -0.22 -8.31
CA ASN A 37 16.50 0.50 -7.42
C ASN A 37 15.50 1.38 -8.20
N ILE A 38 15.96 2.02 -9.28
CA ILE A 38 15.10 2.80 -10.19
C ILE A 38 14.06 1.88 -10.85
N ALA A 39 14.51 0.75 -11.41
CA ALA A 39 13.63 -0.19 -12.11
C ALA A 39 12.60 -0.81 -11.16
N TYR A 40 13.05 -1.22 -9.96
CA TYR A 40 12.19 -1.72 -8.90
C TYR A 40 11.14 -0.68 -8.50
N SER A 41 11.56 0.55 -8.22
CA SER A 41 10.65 1.64 -7.84
C SER A 41 9.58 1.89 -8.91
N LYS A 42 9.95 1.92 -10.19
CA LYS A 42 8.99 2.07 -11.29
C LYS A 42 7.98 0.93 -11.36
N LYS A 43 8.44 -0.33 -11.22
CA LYS A 43 7.56 -1.51 -11.20
C LYS A 43 6.56 -1.42 -10.04
N ILE A 44 7.05 -1.26 -8.81
CA ILE A 44 6.19 -1.26 -7.63
C ILE A 44 5.24 -0.06 -7.63
N GLY A 45 5.71 1.12 -8.04
CA GLY A 45 4.84 2.29 -8.23
C GLY A 45 3.68 2.00 -9.17
N ALA A 46 3.95 1.40 -10.33
CA ALA A 46 2.90 1.05 -11.30
C ALA A 46 1.94 -0.03 -10.79
N GLU A 47 2.43 -1.05 -10.08
CA GLU A 47 1.60 -2.08 -9.46
C GLU A 47 0.67 -1.51 -8.39
N ARG A 48 1.21 -0.64 -7.52
CA ARG A 48 0.44 0.04 -6.47
C ARG A 48 -0.60 0.99 -7.06
N GLY A 49 -0.27 1.73 -8.12
CA GLY A 49 -1.23 2.60 -8.82
C GLY A 49 -2.42 1.84 -9.41
N LYS A 50 -2.19 0.68 -10.04
CA LYS A 50 -3.29 -0.19 -10.51
C LYS A 50 -4.18 -0.64 -9.36
N PHE A 51 -3.58 -0.97 -8.22
CA PHE A 51 -4.32 -1.41 -7.05
C PHE A 51 -5.09 -0.28 -6.35
N VAL A 52 -4.53 0.94 -6.30
CA VAL A 52 -5.24 2.15 -5.84
C VAL A 52 -6.54 2.37 -6.63
N GLN A 53 -6.50 2.23 -7.95
CA GLN A 53 -7.69 2.36 -8.79
C GLN A 53 -8.74 1.29 -8.48
N PHE A 54 -8.31 0.07 -8.16
CA PHE A 54 -9.20 -1.00 -7.71
C PHE A 54 -9.83 -0.67 -6.34
N LEU A 55 -9.02 -0.26 -5.36
CA LEU A 55 -9.50 0.08 -4.02
C LEU A 55 -10.54 1.21 -4.03
N LYS A 56 -10.31 2.25 -4.84
CA LYS A 56 -11.28 3.35 -5.02
C LYS A 56 -12.65 2.83 -5.50
N LYS A 57 -12.66 1.96 -6.51
CA LYS A 57 -13.89 1.37 -7.04
C LYS A 57 -14.61 0.50 -6.01
N GLU A 58 -13.88 -0.28 -5.22
CA GLU A 58 -14.50 -1.10 -4.18
C GLU A 58 -15.02 -0.24 -3.02
N LEU A 59 -14.30 0.83 -2.66
CA LEU A 59 -14.74 1.79 -1.64
C LEU A 59 -16.06 2.46 -2.05
N ASP A 60 -16.16 2.95 -3.29
CA ASP A 60 -17.37 3.57 -3.81
C ASP A 60 -18.59 2.61 -3.76
N LYS A 61 -18.38 1.33 -4.06
CA LYS A 61 -19.44 0.30 -3.99
C LYS A 61 -19.90 0.01 -2.56
N ILE A 62 -18.97 0.02 -1.60
CA ILE A 62 -19.25 -0.31 -0.19
C ILE A 62 -19.89 0.89 0.52
N ASP A 63 -19.40 2.10 0.25
CA ASP A 63 -19.88 3.34 0.86
C ASP A 63 -21.20 3.81 0.25
N LYS A 64 -21.56 3.35 -0.96
CA LYS A 64 -22.83 3.64 -1.66
C LYS A 64 -23.19 5.14 -1.71
N GLY A 65 -22.19 6.00 -1.84
CA GLY A 65 -22.38 7.45 -1.84
C GLY A 65 -22.62 8.06 -0.46
N GLY A 66 -22.29 7.35 0.62
CA GLY A 66 -22.24 7.91 1.96
C GLY A 66 -21.38 9.16 1.99
N GLU A 67 -21.90 10.24 2.58
CA GLU A 67 -21.09 11.45 2.73
C GLU A 67 -19.88 11.16 3.63
N THR A 68 -18.68 11.33 3.09
CA THR A 68 -17.46 11.26 3.88
C THR A 68 -17.53 12.32 4.99
N THR A 69 -17.72 11.86 6.22
CA THR A 69 -17.85 12.75 7.38
C THR A 69 -16.60 13.61 7.56
N LEU A 70 -16.77 14.80 8.16
CA LEU A 70 -15.64 15.66 8.51
C LEU A 70 -14.61 14.96 9.41
N ALA A 71 -15.06 14.05 10.28
CA ALA A 71 -14.19 13.25 11.14
C ALA A 71 -13.31 12.29 10.32
N LEU A 72 -13.91 11.58 9.35
CA LEU A 72 -13.19 10.67 8.48
C LEU A 72 -12.17 11.42 7.60
N LYS A 73 -12.53 12.58 7.06
CA LYS A 73 -11.60 13.45 6.31
C LYS A 73 -10.38 13.86 7.15
N ARG A 74 -10.60 14.30 8.40
CA ARG A 74 -9.50 14.68 9.31
C ARG A 74 -8.59 13.50 9.64
N ARG A 75 -9.17 12.33 9.94
CA ARG A 75 -8.39 11.09 10.16
C ARG A 75 -7.54 10.75 8.94
N ASN A 76 -8.15 10.73 7.75
CA ASN A 76 -7.45 10.41 6.50
C ASN A 76 -6.27 11.37 6.25
N HIS A 77 -6.44 12.65 6.55
CA HIS A 77 -5.36 13.64 6.45
C HIS A 77 -4.21 13.36 7.42
N LEU A 78 -4.51 13.01 8.68
CA LEU A 78 -3.51 12.67 9.68
C LEU A 78 -2.73 11.41 9.28
N ILE A 79 -3.43 10.36 8.88
CA ILE A 79 -2.83 9.09 8.42
C ILE A 79 -1.92 9.33 7.23
N ARG A 80 -2.39 10.10 6.24
CA ARG A 80 -1.57 10.45 5.07
C ARG A 80 -0.28 11.17 5.47
N THR A 81 -0.38 12.13 6.38
CA THR A 81 0.80 12.88 6.87
C THR A 81 1.79 11.97 7.57
N ASN A 82 1.29 11.03 8.39
CA ASN A 82 2.14 10.04 9.07
C ASN A 82 2.87 9.13 8.07
N TYR A 83 2.15 8.61 7.07
CA TYR A 83 2.76 7.79 6.02
C TYR A 83 3.77 8.56 5.18
N LYS A 84 3.50 9.81 4.79
CA LYS A 84 4.48 10.67 4.09
C LYS A 84 5.79 10.83 4.86
N LYS A 85 5.69 10.99 6.18
CA LYS A 85 6.88 11.10 7.04
C LYS A 85 7.61 9.77 7.14
N TYR A 86 6.87 8.67 7.26
CA TYR A 86 7.42 7.33 7.46
C TYR A 86 8.07 6.76 6.19
N PHE A 87 7.48 6.95 5.01
CA PHE A 87 7.96 6.41 3.72
C PHE A 87 9.08 7.21 3.04
N LYS A 88 9.77 8.08 3.78
CA LYS A 88 10.84 8.88 3.18
C LYS A 88 12.06 8.00 2.90
N ILE A 89 12.35 7.78 1.63
CA ILE A 89 13.59 7.16 1.15
C ILE A 89 14.59 8.27 0.79
N GLY A 90 15.78 8.23 1.38
CA GLY A 90 16.80 9.26 1.24
C GLY A 90 17.65 9.09 -0.03
N ASN A 91 18.19 7.90 -0.26
CA ASN A 91 19.11 7.57 -1.34
C ASN A 91 19.13 6.04 -1.61
N ASP A 92 20.13 5.56 -2.36
CA ASP A 92 20.25 4.14 -2.68
C ASP A 92 20.69 3.27 -1.49
N LEU A 93 21.41 3.84 -0.51
CA LEU A 93 21.96 3.09 0.62
C LEU A 93 20.89 2.72 1.66
N ASP A 94 19.91 3.59 1.88
CA ASP A 94 18.77 3.33 2.78
C ASP A 94 17.58 2.67 2.06
N PHE A 95 17.70 2.43 0.74
CA PHE A 95 16.60 1.94 -0.09
C PHE A 95 16.02 0.63 0.41
N LEU A 96 16.86 -0.41 0.58
CA LEU A 96 16.41 -1.76 0.92
C LEU A 96 15.75 -1.81 2.31
N GLU A 97 16.35 -1.13 3.29
CA GLU A 97 15.80 -1.01 4.65
C GLU A 97 14.41 -0.35 4.62
N LYS A 98 14.27 0.75 3.89
CA LYS A 98 12.97 1.45 3.77
C LYS A 98 11.94 0.63 3.01
N VAL A 99 12.34 -0.07 1.95
CA VAL A 99 11.45 -1.01 1.24
C VAL A 99 10.94 -2.08 2.21
N TYR A 100 11.83 -2.69 3.01
CA TYR A 100 11.45 -3.70 4.00
C TYR A 100 10.43 -3.16 5.01
N GLU A 101 10.71 -2.01 5.64
CA GLU A 101 9.80 -1.34 6.58
C GLU A 101 8.42 -1.07 5.97
N MET A 102 8.39 -0.59 4.73
CA MET A 102 7.16 -0.30 3.98
C MET A 102 6.34 -1.55 3.69
N GLU A 103 6.99 -2.64 3.31
CA GLU A 103 6.33 -3.89 2.97
C GLU A 103 5.81 -4.59 4.24
N VAL A 104 6.55 -4.56 5.36
CA VAL A 104 6.06 -5.07 6.66
C VAL A 104 4.82 -4.29 7.11
N LEU A 105 4.86 -2.95 7.07
CA LEU A 105 3.69 -2.14 7.40
C LEU A 105 2.52 -2.44 6.47
N SER A 106 2.80 -2.65 5.18
CA SER A 106 1.78 -3.02 4.21
C SER A 106 1.09 -4.31 4.62
N VAL A 107 1.81 -5.42 4.80
CA VAL A 107 1.25 -6.72 5.19
C VAL A 107 0.35 -6.59 6.41
N ASN A 108 0.83 -5.91 7.46
CA ASN A 108 0.03 -5.68 8.67
C ASN A 108 -1.31 -4.98 8.38
N LYS A 109 -1.35 -4.01 7.46
CA LYS A 109 -2.59 -3.33 7.08
C LYS A 109 -3.49 -4.19 6.19
N TYR A 110 -2.93 -5.05 5.35
CA TYR A 110 -3.72 -6.02 4.60
C TYR A 110 -4.36 -7.05 5.53
N ASP A 111 -3.59 -7.64 6.45
CA ASP A 111 -4.08 -8.65 7.38
C ASP A 111 -5.13 -8.05 8.34
N ASP A 112 -4.93 -6.81 8.79
CA ASP A 112 -5.89 -6.08 9.61
C ASP A 112 -7.24 -5.84 8.90
N LEU A 113 -7.22 -5.58 7.58
CA LEU A 113 -8.43 -5.49 6.77
C LEU A 113 -9.03 -6.87 6.49
N LEU A 114 -8.22 -7.86 6.12
CA LEU A 114 -8.65 -9.23 5.82
C LEU A 114 -9.29 -9.93 7.03
N SER A 115 -8.97 -9.51 8.25
CA SER A 115 -9.63 -9.97 9.47
C SER A 115 -11.11 -9.57 9.59
N GLN A 116 -11.58 -8.63 8.75
CA GLN A 116 -12.96 -8.15 8.81
C GLN A 116 -13.94 -9.17 8.24
N ILE A 117 -14.97 -9.49 9.02
CA ILE A 117 -16.10 -10.31 8.57
C ILE A 117 -16.93 -9.56 7.52
N ASN A 118 -17.50 -10.28 6.56
CA ASN A 118 -18.37 -9.76 5.50
C ASN A 118 -17.68 -8.82 4.48
N LEU A 119 -16.37 -8.98 4.26
CA LEU A 119 -15.72 -8.38 3.10
C LEU A 119 -16.32 -8.94 1.79
N PRO A 120 -16.59 -8.11 0.78
CA PRO A 120 -16.94 -8.58 -0.55
C PRO A 120 -15.88 -9.56 -1.07
N LEU A 121 -16.30 -10.68 -1.65
CA LEU A 121 -15.38 -11.71 -2.14
C LEU A 121 -14.39 -11.19 -3.18
N THR A 122 -14.82 -10.24 -4.02
CA THR A 122 -13.97 -9.56 -5.00
C THR A 122 -12.84 -8.80 -4.34
N LEU A 123 -13.15 -8.04 -3.28
CA LEU A 123 -12.19 -7.30 -2.48
C LEU A 123 -11.24 -8.26 -1.77
N CYS A 124 -11.77 -9.27 -1.07
CA CYS A 124 -10.97 -10.27 -0.36
C CYS A 124 -9.94 -10.94 -1.28
N ARG A 125 -10.35 -11.43 -2.45
CA ARG A 125 -9.45 -12.06 -3.42
C ARG A 125 -8.32 -11.15 -3.88
N MET A 126 -8.62 -9.87 -4.12
CA MET A 126 -7.60 -8.91 -4.58
C MET A 126 -6.66 -8.49 -3.45
N LEU A 127 -7.18 -8.33 -2.23
CA LEU A 127 -6.38 -8.09 -1.03
C LEU A 127 -5.38 -9.23 -0.79
N LEU A 128 -5.85 -10.48 -0.81
CA LEU A 128 -4.99 -11.66 -0.65
C LEU A 128 -3.89 -11.68 -1.70
N LYS A 129 -4.23 -11.50 -2.98
CA LYS A 129 -3.26 -11.49 -4.07
C LYS A 129 -2.15 -10.45 -3.86
N GLN A 130 -2.52 -9.21 -3.50
CA GLN A 130 -1.52 -8.16 -3.24
C GLN A 130 -0.68 -8.46 -2.00
N ARG A 131 -1.32 -8.87 -0.90
CA ARG A 131 -0.66 -9.23 0.35
C ARG A 131 0.35 -10.36 0.15
N ASP A 132 -0.02 -11.40 -0.59
CA ASP A 132 0.86 -12.54 -0.91
C ASP A 132 2.04 -12.10 -1.79
N SER A 133 1.82 -11.23 -2.78
CA SER A 133 2.92 -10.67 -3.58
C SER A 133 3.88 -9.82 -2.75
N ILE A 134 3.37 -9.04 -1.80
CA ILE A 134 4.19 -8.24 -0.88
C ILE A 134 4.99 -9.17 0.05
N GLN A 135 4.33 -10.19 0.61
CA GLN A 135 4.93 -11.17 1.51
C GLN A 135 6.06 -11.94 0.79
N ALA A 136 5.85 -12.32 -0.46
CA ALA A 136 6.88 -12.96 -1.28
C ALA A 136 8.12 -12.06 -1.45
N ARG A 137 7.92 -10.75 -1.66
CA ARG A 137 9.03 -9.79 -1.72
C ARG A 137 9.74 -9.62 -0.39
N LEU A 138 9.02 -9.57 0.73
CA LEU A 138 9.64 -9.56 2.07
C LEU A 138 10.56 -10.75 2.26
N HIS A 139 10.11 -11.95 1.89
CA HIS A 139 10.93 -13.15 2.01
C HIS A 139 12.20 -13.11 1.14
N VAL A 140 12.17 -12.47 -0.03
CA VAL A 140 13.37 -12.22 -0.85
C VAL A 140 14.35 -11.33 -0.08
N ILE A 141 13.87 -10.23 0.49
CA ILE A 141 14.69 -9.28 1.26
C ILE A 141 15.29 -9.98 2.50
N GLU A 142 14.50 -10.74 3.24
CA GLU A 142 14.92 -11.48 4.45
C GLU A 142 16.01 -12.52 4.16
N ARG A 143 16.02 -13.12 2.96
CA ARG A 143 17.08 -14.04 2.51
C ARG A 143 18.35 -13.33 2.05
N GLY A 144 18.36 -11.99 2.02
CA GLY A 144 19.48 -11.20 1.50
C GLY A 144 19.62 -11.29 -0.03
N GLU A 145 18.56 -11.71 -0.72
CA GLU A 145 18.54 -11.75 -2.17
C GLU A 145 18.30 -10.34 -2.75
N PRO A 146 18.90 -10.01 -3.91
CA PRO A 146 18.69 -8.72 -4.53
C PRO A 146 17.23 -8.57 -5.00
N ILE A 147 16.63 -7.42 -4.69
CA ILE A 147 15.30 -7.05 -5.17
C ILE A 147 15.35 -6.64 -6.65
N MET A 148 15.00 -7.57 -7.52
CA MET A 148 15.01 -7.38 -8.97
C MET A 148 13.63 -6.99 -9.50
N ALA A 149 13.58 -6.13 -10.52
CA ALA A 149 12.33 -5.80 -11.21
C ALA A 149 11.68 -7.02 -11.91
N SER A 150 12.45 -8.06 -12.26
CA SER A 150 11.98 -9.24 -12.99
C SER A 150 11.49 -10.40 -12.12
N SER A 151 11.57 -10.33 -10.80
CA SER A 151 11.18 -11.45 -9.94
C SER A 151 9.68 -11.43 -9.65
N TYR A 152 8.99 -12.42 -10.26
CA TYR A 152 7.58 -12.84 -10.13
C TYR A 152 6.51 -11.89 -10.70
#